data_AF-A0A0A1H120-F1
#
_entry.id   AF-A0A0A1H120-F1
#
_cell.length_a   1.000
_cell.length_b   1.000
_cell.length_c   1.000
_cell.angle_alpha   90.00
_cell.angle_beta   90.00
_cell.angle_gamma   90.00
#
_symmetry.space_group_name_H-M   'P 1'
#
loop_
_entity.id
_entity.type
_entity.pdbx_description
1 polymer ?
#
loop_
_entity_poly.entity_id
_entity_poly.type
_entity_poly.pdbx_seq_one_letter_code
_entity_poly.pdbx_strand_id
1 'polypeptide(L)'
;MKKSAPRTKARATADAALETFPNPNPERDYLVRIEIPEFTCLCPITGQPDFARFELEFVPDRRNVELKSLKLYVFSYRNQGAFHEAVTNRVLDDLVAAMAPRFLRITARWNVRGGIYTTVAVEHRKRGWKPAAPVDLGPASAQTMPIPFSAAPLNPAPSPAGGRGERGR
;
A
#
# COMPACT_ATOMS: atom_id res chain seq x y z
N MET A 1 4.19 -29.16 -49.33
CA MET A 1 3.50 -27.86 -49.19
C MET A 1 2.77 -27.87 -47.84
N LYS A 2 3.36 -27.29 -46.78
CA LYS A 2 2.98 -26.02 -46.10
C LYS A 2 1.45 -25.89 -45.95
N LYS A 3 0.89 -25.70 -44.75
CA LYS A 3 1.11 -24.51 -43.90
C LYS A 3 1.01 -24.83 -42.41
N SER A 4 2.11 -24.58 -41.70
CA SER A 4 2.12 -24.38 -40.24
C SER A 4 1.36 -23.09 -39.91
N ALA A 5 0.40 -23.16 -38.99
CA ALA A 5 -0.28 -21.99 -38.45
C ALA A 5 0.74 -21.04 -37.77
N PRO A 6 0.58 -19.71 -37.90
CA PRO A 6 1.48 -18.78 -37.25
C PRO A 6 1.21 -18.81 -35.74
N ARG A 7 2.20 -19.24 -34.96
CA ARG A 7 2.26 -18.93 -33.52
C ARG A 7 2.46 -17.42 -33.39
N THR A 8 1.38 -16.68 -33.22
CA THR A 8 1.45 -15.24 -32.95
C THR A 8 1.98 -15.04 -31.53
N LYS A 9 3.31 -15.01 -31.36
CA LYS A 9 3.92 -14.34 -30.22
C LYS A 9 3.78 -12.84 -30.45
N ALA A 10 2.61 -12.29 -30.13
CA ALA A 10 2.49 -10.84 -29.97
C ALA A 10 3.25 -10.46 -28.70
N ARG A 11 4.55 -10.18 -28.83
CA ARG A 11 5.29 -9.48 -27.78
C ARG A 11 4.83 -8.02 -27.83
N ALA A 12 3.76 -7.73 -27.10
CA ALA A 12 3.31 -6.36 -26.91
C ALA A 12 4.36 -5.61 -26.08
N THR A 13 5.09 -4.72 -26.74
CA THR A 13 6.02 -3.76 -26.16
C THR A 13 5.20 -2.73 -25.38
N ALA A 14 5.12 -2.91 -24.06
CA ALA A 14 4.79 -1.81 -23.17
C ALA A 14 6.06 -0.96 -23.05
N ASP A 15 6.19 0.08 -23.87
CA ASP A 15 7.34 1.01 -23.87
C ASP A 15 7.40 1.93 -22.63
N ALA A 16 6.47 1.77 -21.68
CA ALA A 16 6.51 2.47 -20.40
C ALA A 16 7.30 1.64 -19.37
N ALA A 17 8.61 1.89 -19.30
CA ALA A 17 9.46 1.27 -18.29
C ALA A 17 9.01 1.68 -16.88
N LEU A 18 8.89 0.70 -15.98
CA LEU A 18 8.66 0.95 -14.55
C LEU A 18 9.93 1.53 -13.93
N GLU A 19 9.81 2.71 -13.34
CA GLU A 19 10.88 3.36 -12.60
C GLU A 19 10.77 3.04 -11.10
N THR A 20 11.90 3.09 -10.41
CA THR A 20 11.97 2.85 -8.97
C THR A 20 12.84 3.87 -8.28
N PHE A 21 12.60 4.07 -6.98
CA PHE A 21 13.44 4.88 -6.11
C PHE A 21 13.86 4.09 -4.85
N PRO A 22 14.97 4.47 -4.19
CA PRO A 22 15.44 3.80 -2.98
C PRO A 22 14.37 3.79 -1.89
N ASN A 23 14.24 2.67 -1.17
CA ASN A 23 13.40 2.60 0.01
C ASN A 23 13.98 3.53 1.11
N PRO A 24 13.22 4.52 1.60
CA PRO A 24 13.70 5.43 2.65
C PRO A 24 13.81 4.77 4.04
N ASN A 25 13.12 3.65 4.28
CA ASN A 25 13.11 2.95 5.56
C ASN A 25 13.29 1.42 5.36
N PRO A 26 14.45 0.95 4.84
CA PRO A 26 14.66 -0.47 4.51
C PRO A 26 14.81 -1.39 5.73
N GLU A 27 15.02 -0.81 6.91
CA GLU A 27 15.24 -1.53 8.18
C GLU A 27 13.96 -2.12 8.78
N ARG A 28 12.78 -1.70 8.32
CA ARG A 28 11.48 -2.18 8.82
C ARG A 28 10.55 -2.60 7.70
N ASP A 29 9.70 -3.58 7.99
CA ASP A 29 8.57 -3.88 7.12
C ASP A 29 7.50 -2.79 7.28
N TYR A 30 6.98 -2.30 6.16
CA TYR A 30 5.80 -1.45 6.11
C TYR A 30 4.97 -1.81 4.87
N LEU A 31 3.65 -1.71 4.99
CA LEU A 31 2.72 -2.01 3.90
C LEU A 31 2.39 -0.74 3.13
N VAL A 32 2.62 -0.76 1.83
CA VAL A 32 2.12 0.25 0.89
C VAL A 32 0.89 -0.30 0.19
N ARG A 33 -0.19 0.50 0.14
CA ARG A 33 -1.39 0.22 -0.64
C ARG A 33 -1.60 1.30 -1.68
N ILE A 34 -1.76 0.90 -2.93
CA ILE A 34 -2.06 1.79 -4.06
C ILE A 34 -3.32 1.28 -4.73
N GLU A 35 -4.29 2.17 -4.92
CA GLU A 35 -5.49 1.89 -5.71
C GLU A 35 -5.34 2.49 -7.10
N ILE A 36 -5.69 1.70 -8.10
CA ILE A 36 -5.65 2.06 -9.51
C ILE A 36 -7.07 1.84 -10.05
N PRO A 37 -7.96 2.83 -9.92
CA PRO A 37 -9.38 2.66 -10.23
C PRO A 37 -9.69 2.60 -11.73
N GLU A 38 -8.73 2.95 -12.60
CA GLU A 38 -8.93 3.15 -14.04
C GLU A 38 -8.03 2.24 -14.89
N PHE A 39 -7.89 0.96 -14.52
CA PHE A 39 -7.22 0.00 -15.40
C PHE A 39 -8.12 -0.37 -16.59
N THR A 40 -7.57 -0.43 -17.80
CA THR A 40 -8.29 -0.91 -18.98
C THR A 40 -7.37 -1.59 -19.99
N CYS A 41 -7.90 -2.61 -20.66
CA CYS A 41 -7.27 -3.32 -21.78
C CYS A 41 -8.36 -3.79 -22.76
N LEU A 42 -7.97 -4.44 -23.86
CA LEU A 42 -8.91 -5.02 -24.82
C LEU A 42 -9.13 -6.51 -24.53
N CYS A 43 -10.37 -6.97 -24.69
CA CYS A 43 -10.64 -8.40 -24.76
C CYS A 43 -9.98 -8.98 -26.03
N PRO A 44 -9.15 -10.04 -25.92
CA PRO A 44 -8.41 -10.57 -27.07
C PRO A 44 -9.30 -11.25 -28.12
N ILE A 45 -10.55 -11.56 -27.77
CA ILE A 45 -11.51 -12.22 -28.67
C ILE A 45 -12.38 -11.20 -29.41
N THR A 46 -12.99 -10.26 -28.66
CA THR A 46 -13.99 -9.34 -29.22
C THR A 46 -13.43 -7.95 -29.54
N GLY A 47 -12.25 -7.61 -29.02
CA GLY A 47 -11.67 -6.27 -29.12
C GLY A 47 -12.39 -5.21 -28.29
N GLN A 48 -13.40 -5.58 -27.49
CA GLN A 48 -14.10 -4.64 -26.62
C GLN A 48 -13.23 -4.26 -25.41
N PRO A 49 -13.33 -3.01 -24.91
CA PRO A 49 -12.54 -2.55 -23.78
C PRO A 49 -13.06 -3.16 -22.47
N ASP A 50 -12.20 -3.89 -21.77
CA ASP A 50 -12.38 -4.35 -20.40
C ASP A 50 -11.86 -3.30 -19.41
N PHE A 51 -12.49 -3.21 -18.25
CA PHE A 51 -12.15 -2.25 -17.20
C PHE A 51 -12.01 -2.96 -15.86
N ALA A 52 -11.10 -2.48 -15.00
CA ALA A 52 -10.90 -3.02 -13.68
C ALA A 52 -10.39 -1.96 -12.69
N ARG A 53 -10.61 -2.22 -11.40
CA ARG A 53 -9.89 -1.60 -10.30
C ARG A 53 -8.80 -2.54 -9.83
N PHE A 54 -7.55 -2.09 -9.83
CA PHE A 54 -6.44 -2.84 -9.27
C PHE A 54 -6.11 -2.29 -7.87
N GLU A 55 -6.01 -3.19 -6.90
CA GLU A 55 -5.47 -2.93 -5.56
C GLU A 55 -4.07 -3.54 -5.51
N LEU A 56 -3.05 -2.70 -5.43
CA LEU A 56 -1.65 -3.09 -5.31
C LEU A 56 -1.22 -2.95 -3.84
N GLU A 57 -0.79 -4.04 -3.24
CA GLU A 57 -0.36 -4.08 -1.84
C GLU A 57 1.04 -4.69 -1.76
N PHE A 58 2.01 -3.98 -1.18
CA PHE A 58 3.38 -4.49 -1.14
C PHE A 58 4.17 -4.07 0.09
N VAL A 59 5.13 -4.91 0.45
CA VAL A 59 6.19 -4.61 1.41
C VAL A 59 7.49 -4.48 0.62
N PRO A 60 8.04 -3.27 0.47
CA PRO A 60 9.25 -3.07 -0.31
C PRO A 60 10.47 -3.68 0.39
N ASP A 61 11.47 -4.07 -0.39
CA ASP A 61 12.79 -4.38 0.15
C ASP A 61 13.69 -3.14 0.06
N ARG A 62 14.49 -3.03 -1.01
CA ARG A 62 15.41 -1.89 -1.22
C ARG A 62 14.84 -0.78 -2.09
N ARG A 63 13.74 -1.03 -2.80
CA ARG A 63 13.18 -0.13 -3.81
C ARG A 63 11.66 -0.04 -3.69
N ASN A 64 11.13 1.14 -3.98
CA ASN A 64 9.71 1.40 -4.20
C ASN A 64 9.46 1.71 -5.68
N VAL A 65 8.24 1.46 -6.14
CA VAL A 65 7.79 1.89 -7.47
C VAL A 65 7.52 3.39 -7.50
N GLU A 66 7.95 4.07 -8.56
CA GLU A 66 7.65 5.49 -8.77
C GLU A 66 6.24 5.65 -9.39
N LEU A 67 5.42 6.54 -8.82
CA LEU A 67 3.99 6.63 -9.14
C LEU A 67 3.69 7.09 -10.57
N LYS A 68 4.47 8.03 -11.14
CA LYS A 68 4.27 8.50 -12.52
C LYS A 68 4.53 7.37 -13.52
N SER A 69 5.62 6.63 -13.36
CA SER A 69 5.97 5.49 -14.20
C SER A 69 4.94 4.36 -14.07
N LEU A 70 4.44 4.07 -12.86
CA LEU A 70 3.35 3.11 -12.65
C LEU A 70 2.08 3.51 -13.41
N LYS A 71 1.70 4.79 -13.38
CA LYS A 71 0.56 5.30 -14.14
C LYS A 71 0.74 5.08 -15.65
N LEU A 72 1.91 5.46 -16.19
CA LEU A 72 2.21 5.31 -17.61
C LEU A 72 2.24 3.83 -18.03
N TYR A 73 2.80 2.97 -17.19
CA TYR A 73 2.82 1.53 -17.36
C TYR A 73 1.40 0.95 -17.43
N VAL A 74 0.53 1.29 -16.49
CA VAL A 74 -0.89 0.87 -16.54
C VAL A 74 -1.60 1.38 -17.79
N PHE A 75 -1.39 2.64 -18.16
CA PHE A 75 -2.01 3.23 -19.36
C PHE A 75 -1.55 2.57 -20.67
N SER A 76 -0.37 1.95 -20.68
CA SER A 76 0.13 1.22 -21.85
C SER A 76 -0.76 0.03 -22.24
N TYR A 77 -1.57 -0.51 -21.32
CA TYR A 77 -2.45 -1.65 -21.57
C TYR A 77 -3.73 -1.31 -22.33
N ARG A 78 -4.08 -0.02 -22.45
CA ARG A 78 -5.36 0.44 -23.01
C ARG A 78 -5.73 -0.17 -24.36
N ASN A 79 -4.74 -0.35 -25.23
CA ASN A 79 -4.92 -0.88 -26.59
C ASN A 79 -4.36 -2.31 -26.74
N GLN A 80 -4.04 -3.00 -25.65
CA GLN A 80 -3.48 -4.34 -25.67
C GLN A 80 -4.56 -5.39 -25.42
N GLY A 81 -4.59 -6.44 -26.26
CA GLY A 81 -5.46 -7.59 -26.06
C GLY A 81 -4.90 -8.56 -25.02
N ALA A 82 -5.63 -8.80 -23.92
CA ALA A 82 -5.20 -9.75 -22.89
C ALA A 82 -6.37 -10.33 -22.09
N PHE A 83 -6.26 -11.60 -21.69
CA PHE A 83 -7.16 -12.19 -20.70
C PHE A 83 -6.92 -11.58 -19.32
N HIS A 84 -7.97 -11.51 -18.50
CA HIS A 84 -7.95 -10.89 -17.17
C HIS A 84 -6.87 -11.50 -16.29
N GLU A 85 -6.77 -12.83 -16.27
CA GLU A 85 -5.80 -13.60 -15.51
C GLU A 85 -4.38 -13.35 -16.00
N ALA A 86 -4.19 -13.35 -17.33
CA ALA A 86 -2.88 -13.19 -17.93
C ALA A 86 -2.30 -11.80 -17.67
N VAL A 87 -3.11 -10.74 -17.81
CA VAL A 87 -2.65 -9.37 -17.58
C VAL A 87 -2.41 -9.10 -16.10
N THR A 88 -3.25 -9.61 -15.19
CA THR A 88 -3.01 -9.47 -13.74
C THR A 88 -1.70 -10.14 -13.30
N ASN A 89 -1.41 -11.35 -13.80
CA ASN A 89 -0.13 -12.03 -13.52
C ASN A 89 1.07 -11.27 -14.12
N ARG A 90 0.94 -10.80 -15.37
CA ARG A 90 2.01 -10.02 -16.01
C ARG A 90 2.33 -8.74 -15.24
N VAL A 91 1.31 -8.03 -14.77
CA VAL A 91 1.50 -6.82 -13.95
C VAL A 91 2.25 -7.14 -12.66
N LEU A 92 1.95 -8.27 -12.00
CA LEU A 92 2.70 -8.74 -10.84
C LEU A 92 4.16 -9.00 -11.20
N ASP A 93 4.42 -9.80 -12.25
CA ASP A 93 5.77 -10.18 -12.66
C ASP A 93 6.64 -8.97 -13.01
N ASP A 94 6.09 -8.02 -13.77
CA ASP A 94 6.81 -6.80 -14.18
C ASP A 94 7.15 -5.91 -12.96
N LEU A 95 6.24 -5.80 -11.98
CA LEU A 95 6.50 -5.09 -10.72
C LEU A 95 7.52 -5.81 -9.84
N VAL A 96 7.46 -7.14 -9.75
CA VAL A 96 8.46 -7.94 -9.03
C VAL A 96 9.84 -7.75 -9.64
N ALA A 97 9.94 -7.78 -10.97
CA ALA A 97 11.19 -7.56 -11.69
C ALA A 97 11.76 -6.16 -11.45
N ALA A 98 10.91 -5.13 -11.40
CA ALA A 98 11.34 -3.75 -11.16
C ALA A 98 11.78 -3.50 -9.70
N MET A 99 11.06 -4.06 -8.73
CA MET A 99 11.19 -3.67 -7.32
C MET A 99 11.92 -4.69 -6.43
N ALA A 100 11.92 -5.97 -6.80
CA ALA A 100 12.32 -7.10 -5.95
C ALA A 100 11.77 -7.01 -4.51
N PRO A 101 10.44 -6.91 -4.33
CA PRO A 101 9.82 -6.64 -3.03
C PRO A 101 9.89 -7.86 -2.09
N ARG A 102 9.70 -7.65 -0.79
CA ARG A 102 9.54 -8.75 0.19
C ARG A 102 8.20 -9.48 -0.02
N PHE A 103 7.16 -8.69 -0.27
CA PHE A 103 5.81 -9.14 -0.58
C PHE A 103 5.17 -8.18 -1.59
N LEU A 104 4.39 -8.71 -2.53
CA LEU A 104 3.59 -7.92 -3.46
C LEU A 104 2.34 -8.73 -3.80
N ARG A 105 1.16 -8.14 -3.68
CA ARG A 105 -0.13 -8.70 -4.08
C ARG A 105 -0.85 -7.71 -4.98
N ILE A 106 -1.47 -8.25 -6.01
CA ILE A 106 -2.41 -7.52 -6.85
C ILE A 106 -3.77 -8.19 -6.73
N THR A 107 -4.78 -7.38 -6.43
CA THR A 107 -6.19 -7.79 -6.51
C THR A 107 -6.86 -6.96 -7.59
N ALA A 108 -7.17 -7.59 -8.73
CA ALA A 108 -7.85 -6.97 -9.85
C ALA A 108 -9.34 -7.31 -9.82
N ARG A 109 -10.18 -6.30 -9.59
CA ARG A 109 -11.64 -6.41 -9.62
C ARG A 109 -12.13 -5.92 -10.97
N TRP A 110 -12.56 -6.84 -11.81
CA TRP A 110 -13.00 -6.56 -13.18
C TRP A 110 -14.47 -6.16 -13.22
N ASN A 111 -14.79 -5.23 -14.11
CA ASN A 111 -16.17 -4.84 -14.38
C ASN A 111 -16.96 -6.00 -15.00
N VAL A 112 -18.28 -5.93 -14.81
CA VAL A 112 -19.20 -7.00 -15.20
C VAL A 112 -19.15 -7.31 -16.71
N ARG A 113 -19.18 -8.61 -17.04
CA ARG A 113 -19.33 -9.15 -18.40
C ARG A 113 -20.41 -10.21 -18.40
N GLY A 114 -21.47 -10.01 -19.20
CA GLY A 114 -22.60 -10.96 -19.27
C GLY A 114 -23.28 -11.21 -17.92
N GLY A 115 -23.29 -10.21 -17.02
CA GLY A 115 -23.83 -10.36 -15.66
C GLY A 115 -22.89 -11.05 -14.66
N ILE A 116 -21.66 -11.38 -15.06
CA ILE A 116 -20.67 -12.09 -14.23
C ILE A 116 -19.54 -11.15 -13.84
N TYR A 117 -19.13 -11.21 -12.57
CA TYR A 117 -17.99 -10.48 -12.04
C TYR A 117 -16.78 -11.39 -11.91
N THR A 118 -15.60 -10.86 -12.23
CA THR A 118 -14.33 -11.57 -12.08
C THR A 118 -13.43 -10.81 -11.12
N THR A 119 -12.86 -11.52 -10.14
CA THR A 119 -11.76 -10.99 -9.32
C THR A 119 -10.57 -11.92 -9.46
N VAL A 120 -9.40 -11.36 -9.79
CA VAL A 120 -8.15 -12.09 -9.89
C VAL A 120 -7.22 -11.57 -8.80
N ALA A 121 -6.74 -12.46 -7.92
CA ALA A 121 -5.77 -12.13 -6.89
C ALA A 121 -4.51 -12.97 -7.09
N VAL A 122 -3.35 -12.31 -7.13
CA VAL A 122 -2.05 -12.95 -7.32
C VAL A 122 -1.04 -12.36 -6.35
N GLU A 123 -0.11 -13.17 -5.85
CA GLU A 123 0.89 -12.72 -4.89
C GLU A 123 2.29 -13.26 -5.17
N HIS A 124 3.28 -12.46 -4.83
CA HIS A 124 4.69 -12.80 -4.77
C HIS A 124 5.17 -12.69 -3.33
N ARG A 125 6.01 -13.66 -2.92
CA ARG A 125 6.71 -13.68 -1.63
C ARG A 125 8.19 -13.96 -1.85
N LYS A 126 9.06 -13.10 -1.31
CA LYS A 126 10.51 -13.32 -1.32
C LYS A 126 10.84 -14.58 -0.53
N ARG A 127 11.65 -15.47 -1.10
CA ARG A 127 12.07 -16.73 -0.45
C ARG A 127 12.68 -16.43 0.92
N GLY A 128 12.11 -17.06 1.96
CA GLY A 128 12.59 -16.93 3.34
C GLY A 128 12.07 -15.71 4.11
N TRP A 129 11.38 -14.78 3.46
CA TRP A 129 10.66 -13.71 4.17
C TRP A 129 9.40 -14.27 4.84
N LYS A 130 9.11 -13.78 6.05
CA LYS A 130 7.90 -14.08 6.80
C LYS A 130 7.31 -12.77 7.32
N PRO A 131 6.00 -12.54 7.20
CA PRO A 131 5.37 -11.35 7.77
C PRO A 131 5.49 -11.36 9.29
N ALA A 132 5.57 -10.16 9.88
CA ALA A 132 5.45 -10.01 11.33
C ALA A 132 4.11 -10.59 11.81
N ALA A 133 4.12 -11.23 12.98
CA ALA A 133 2.89 -11.69 13.61
C ALA A 133 1.96 -10.48 13.89
N PRO A 134 0.64 -10.66 13.78
CA PRO A 134 -0.31 -9.64 14.22
C PRO A 134 -0.01 -9.22 15.66
N VAL A 135 0.00 -7.91 15.92
CA VAL A 135 0.20 -7.39 17.28
C VAL A 135 -1.11 -7.52 18.04
N ASP A 136 -1.13 -8.41 19.04
CA ASP A 136 -2.19 -8.45 20.04
C ASP A 136 -1.80 -7.51 21.18
N LEU A 137 -2.57 -6.43 21.37
CA LEU A 137 -2.35 -5.46 22.44
C LEU A 137 -3.12 -5.83 23.73
N GLY A 138 -3.87 -6.94 23.72
CA GLY A 138 -4.85 -7.25 24.74
C GLY A 138 -5.97 -6.21 24.81
N PRO A 139 -6.95 -6.40 25.71
CA PRO A 139 -7.89 -5.33 26.04
C PRO A 139 -7.12 -4.17 26.67
N ALA A 140 -7.41 -2.94 26.25
CA ALA A 140 -6.85 -1.74 26.88
C ALA A 140 -7.12 -1.82 28.39
N SER A 141 -6.07 -1.96 29.20
CA SER A 141 -6.23 -2.03 30.65
C SER A 141 -6.80 -0.69 31.12
N ALA A 142 -8.09 -0.66 31.46
CA ALA A 142 -8.72 0.47 32.12
C ALA A 142 -8.18 0.59 33.55
N GLN A 143 -6.97 1.11 33.71
CA GLN A 143 -6.48 1.59 35.00
C GLN A 143 -6.96 3.03 35.18
N THR A 144 -8.26 3.20 35.42
CA THR A 144 -8.75 4.39 36.12
C THR A 144 -8.48 4.15 37.60
N MET A 145 -7.28 4.48 38.07
CA MET A 145 -7.11 4.72 39.51
C MET A 145 -7.74 6.09 39.81
N PRO A 146 -8.79 6.19 40.65
CA PRO A 146 -9.23 7.49 41.12
C PRO A 146 -8.12 8.09 41.98
N ILE A 147 -7.64 9.27 41.61
CA ILE A 147 -6.77 10.07 42.44
C ILE A 147 -7.59 10.43 43.70
N PRO A 148 -7.20 10.01 44.92
CA PRO A 148 -7.89 10.49 46.12
C PRO A 148 -7.60 11.99 46.27
N PHE A 149 -8.63 12.81 46.13
CA PHE A 149 -8.53 14.23 46.45
C PHE A 149 -8.35 14.35 47.96
N SER A 150 -7.11 14.55 48.42
CA SER A 150 -6.83 14.88 49.81
C SER A 150 -7.23 16.34 50.04
N ALA A 151 -8.39 16.54 50.68
CA ALA A 151 -8.82 17.85 51.15
C ALA A 151 -8.01 18.22 52.39
N ALA A 152 -6.86 18.87 52.19
CA ALA A 152 -6.17 19.54 53.29
C ALA A 152 -6.92 20.84 53.66
N PRO A 153 -7.23 21.09 54.94
CA PRO A 153 -7.90 22.33 55.34
C PRO A 153 -6.96 23.55 55.15
N LEU A 154 -7.50 24.63 54.58
CA LEU A 154 -6.83 25.93 54.48
C LEU A 154 -6.60 26.50 55.89
N ASN A 155 -5.34 26.64 56.29
CA ASN A 155 -4.99 27.44 57.47
C ASN A 155 -5.28 28.93 57.21
N PRO A 156 -5.90 29.66 58.15
CA PRO A 156 -6.09 31.10 58.01
C PRO A 156 -4.77 31.86 58.13
N ALA A 157 -4.68 32.97 57.37
CA ALA A 157 -3.49 33.80 57.20
C ALA A 157 -2.99 34.45 58.52
N PRO A 158 -1.68 34.68 58.68
CA PRO A 158 -1.14 35.39 59.83
C PRO A 158 -1.38 36.91 59.75
N SER A 159 -1.75 37.50 60.89
CA SER A 159 -1.96 38.94 61.10
C SER A 159 -0.64 39.74 61.03
N PRO A 160 -0.61 40.97 60.49
CA PRO A 160 0.63 41.75 60.39
C PRO A 160 0.94 42.47 61.72
N ALA A 161 2.07 42.13 62.34
CA ALA A 161 2.63 42.84 63.48
C ALA A 161 3.99 43.47 63.13
N GLY A 162 4.03 44.81 63.14
CA GLY A 162 5.13 45.61 63.71
C GLY A 162 6.46 45.67 62.96
N GLY A 163 6.59 46.64 62.05
CA GLY A 163 7.90 47.17 61.64
C GLY A 163 8.38 48.27 62.60
N ARG A 164 9.46 48.01 63.35
CA ARG A 164 10.29 49.03 64.01
C ARG A 164 11.68 49.01 63.39
N GLY A 165 12.28 50.19 63.27
CA GLY A 165 13.71 50.41 63.03
C GLY A 165 13.91 51.56 62.05
N GLU A 166 14.74 52.56 62.26
CA GLU A 166 15.50 53.04 63.41
C GLU A 166 16.02 54.44 63.03
N ARG A 167 16.41 55.25 64.02
CA ARG A 167 16.83 56.65 63.86
C ARG A 167 18.32 56.76 63.52
N GLY A 168 18.63 57.68 62.61
CA GLY A 168 19.71 58.69 62.59
C GLY A 168 21.07 58.43 63.25
N ARG A 169 22.14 58.73 62.51
CA ARG A 169 23.03 59.90 62.70
C ARG A 169 24.02 59.97 61.54
#